data_AF-A0A6C9Q9J8-F1
#
_entry.id   AF-A0A6C9Q9J8-F1
#
_cell.length_a   1.000
_cell.length_b   1.000
_cell.length_c   1.000
_cell.angle_alpha   90.00
_cell.angle_beta   90.00
_cell.angle_gamma   90.00
#
_symmetry.space_group_name_H-M   'P 1'
#
loop_
_entity.id
_entity.type
_entity.pdbx_description
1 polymer ?
#
loop_
_entity_poly.entity_id
_entity_poly.type
_entity_poly.pdbx_seq_one_letter_code
_entity_poly.pdbx_strand_id
1 'polypeptide(L)'
;AVMAVPGHDQRDYEFASKYGLNIKPVILAADGSEPDLSQQALTEKGVLFNSGEFNGLDHEAAFNAIADKLTAMGVGERKVNYRLR
;
A
#
# COMPACT_ATOMS: atom_id res chain seq x y z
N ALA A 1 -0.52 -16.20 -6.24
CA ALA A 1 -1.52 -15.11 -6.15
C ALA A 1 -0.80 -13.83 -5.74
N VAL A 2 -1.26 -12.68 -6.23
CA VAL A 2 -0.76 -11.35 -5.84
C VAL A 2 -1.95 -10.50 -5.40
N MET A 3 -1.74 -9.64 -4.40
CA MET A 3 -2.72 -8.61 -4.04
C MET A 3 -2.56 -7.41 -4.97
N ALA A 4 -3.66 -6.75 -5.33
CA ALA A 4 -3.63 -5.55 -6.16
C ALA A 4 -3.86 -4.30 -5.30
N VAL A 5 -2.99 -3.30 -5.43
CA VAL A 5 -3.09 -2.01 -4.73
C VAL A 5 -2.99 -0.87 -5.75
N PRO A 6 -4.10 -0.55 -6.45
CA PRO A 6 -4.09 0.42 -7.55
C PRO A 6 -3.68 1.84 -7.15
N GLY A 7 -3.79 2.20 -5.88
CA GLY A 7 -3.35 3.52 -5.43
C GLY A 7 -1.83 3.68 -5.39
N HIS A 8 -1.09 2.58 -5.31
CA HIS A 8 0.35 2.59 -5.00
C HIS A 8 1.22 1.65 -5.87
N ASP A 9 0.62 0.86 -6.76
CA ASP A 9 1.33 0.12 -7.83
C ASP A 9 0.78 0.57 -9.19
N GLN A 10 1.68 1.02 -10.07
CA GLN A 10 1.33 1.54 -11.39
C GLN A 10 0.65 0.50 -12.29
N ARG A 11 1.03 -0.78 -12.20
CA ARG A 11 0.44 -1.85 -13.01
C ARG A 11 -0.98 -2.15 -12.55
N ASP A 12 -1.20 -2.13 -11.23
CA ASP A 12 -2.53 -2.29 -10.66
C ASP A 12 -3.41 -1.08 -10.96
N TYR A 13 -2.85 0.13 -11.01
CA TYR A 13 -3.52 1.36 -11.44
C TYR A 13 -4.01 1.27 -12.88
N GLU A 14 -3.14 0.87 -13.81
CA GLU A 14 -3.49 0.72 -15.23
C GLU A 14 -4.58 -0.33 -15.42
N PHE A 15 -4.48 -1.45 -14.69
CA PHE A 15 -5.51 -2.48 -14.68
C PHE A 15 -6.84 -1.94 -14.11
N ALA A 16 -6.81 -1.32 -12.94
CA ALA A 16 -8.01 -0.79 -12.30
C ALA A 16 -8.68 0.31 -13.14
N SER A 17 -7.89 1.24 -13.69
CA SER A 17 -8.37 2.29 -14.58
C SER A 17 -9.00 1.72 -15.84
N LYS A 18 -8.38 0.71 -16.46
CA LYS A 18 -8.91 0.05 -17.66
C LYS A 18 -10.24 -0.66 -17.42
N TYR A 19 -10.40 -1.27 -16.25
CA TYR A 19 -11.59 -2.06 -15.91
C TYR A 19 -12.59 -1.33 -15.00
N GLY A 20 -12.37 -0.04 -14.72
CA GLY A 20 -13.26 0.77 -13.87
C GLY A 20 -13.34 0.28 -12.42
N LEU A 21 -12.26 -0.31 -11.90
CA LEU A 21 -12.19 -0.76 -10.51
C LEU A 21 -11.92 0.43 -9.59
N ASN A 22 -12.40 0.33 -8.35
CA ASN A 22 -12.22 1.39 -7.36
C ASN A 22 -10.75 1.52 -6.94
N ILE A 23 -10.24 2.76 -6.96
CA ILE A 23 -8.88 3.11 -6.56
C ILE A 23 -8.97 3.86 -5.23
N LYS A 24 -8.50 3.23 -4.15
CA LYS A 24 -8.49 3.80 -2.80
C LYS A 24 -7.07 4.15 -2.38
N PRO A 25 -6.73 5.44 -2.20
CA PRO A 25 -5.44 5.83 -1.65
C PRO A 25 -5.38 5.54 -0.15
N VAL A 26 -4.23 5.03 0.30
CA VAL A 26 -3.93 4.74 1.72
C VAL A 26 -2.59 5.31 2.18
N ILE A 27 -1.83 5.98 1.31
CA ILE A 27 -0.58 6.68 1.62
C ILE A 27 -0.72 8.15 1.20
N LEU A 28 -0.43 9.07 2.11
CA LEU A 28 -0.43 10.51 1.85
C LEU A 28 0.71 10.90 0.90
N ALA A 29 0.51 12.00 0.17
CA ALA A 29 1.58 12.62 -0.60
C ALA A 29 2.68 13.17 0.31
N ALA A 30 3.84 13.49 -0.27
CA ALA A 30 5.01 13.97 0.47
C ALA A 30 4.76 15.25 1.29
N ASP A 31 3.77 16.05 0.90
CA ASP A 31 3.34 17.26 1.60
C ASP A 31 2.26 17.02 2.68
N GLY A 32 1.85 15.76 2.87
CA GLY A 32 0.81 15.37 3.82
C GLY A 32 -0.62 15.53 3.31
N SER A 33 -0.81 15.89 2.04
CA SER A 33 -2.13 15.96 1.41
C SER A 33 -2.63 14.61 0.87
N GLU A 34 -3.91 14.54 0.54
CA GLU A 34 -4.45 13.37 -0.18
C GLU A 34 -3.80 13.27 -1.56
N PRO A 35 -3.32 12.09 -1.97
CA PRO A 35 -2.61 11.94 -3.22
C PRO A 35 -3.56 12.10 -4.42
N ASP A 36 -3.09 12.83 -5.43
CA ASP A 36 -3.77 12.89 -6.71
C ASP A 36 -3.45 11.63 -7.54
N LEU A 37 -4.45 10.74 -7.62
CA LEU A 37 -4.40 9.50 -8.40
C LEU A 37 -5.16 9.62 -9.72
N SER A 38 -5.36 10.83 -10.25
CA SER A 38 -6.09 11.04 -11.51
C SER A 38 -5.31 10.58 -12.75
N GLN A 39 -3.98 10.58 -12.68
CA GLN A 39 -3.10 10.26 -13.81
C GLN A 39 -2.28 8.98 -13.59
N GLN A 40 -1.86 8.70 -12.36
CA GLN A 40 -0.93 7.61 -12.04
C GLN A 40 -1.03 7.17 -10.57
N ALA A 41 -0.43 6.01 -10.27
CA ALA A 41 -0.29 5.55 -8.89
C ALA A 41 0.75 6.37 -8.12
N LEU A 42 0.50 6.60 -6.82
CA LEU A 42 1.52 7.16 -5.93
C LEU A 42 2.45 6.04 -5.47
N THR A 43 3.64 5.96 -6.06
CA THR A 43 4.64 4.93 -5.73
C THR A 43 5.62 5.36 -4.63
N GLU A 44 5.54 6.61 -4.19
CA GLU A 44 6.41 7.14 -3.14
C GLU A 44 6.01 6.63 -1.75
N LYS A 45 6.98 6.59 -0.85
CA LYS A 45 6.75 6.27 0.56
C LYS A 45 6.21 7.51 1.26
N GLY A 46 5.13 7.34 2.01
CA GLY A 46 4.53 8.39 2.79
C GLY A 46 3.94 7.86 4.09
N VAL A 47 3.11 8.68 4.71
CA VAL A 47 2.40 8.35 5.94
C VAL A 47 1.09 7.67 5.59
N LEU A 48 0.70 6.65 6.36
CA LEU A 48 -0.58 5.99 6.12
C LEU A 48 -1.78 6.82 6.56
N PHE A 49 -2.80 6.78 5.73
CA PHE A 49 -4.14 7.26 6.03
C PHE A 49 -5.17 6.24 5.53
N ASN A 50 -6.45 6.37 5.94
CA ASN A 50 -7.50 5.38 5.61
C ASN A 50 -7.16 3.91 5.96
N SER A 51 -6.27 3.70 6.92
CA SER A 51 -5.69 2.41 7.31
C SER A 51 -6.00 2.04 8.78
N GLY A 52 -7.04 2.65 9.36
CA GLY A 52 -7.51 2.33 10.71
C GLY A 52 -6.47 2.64 11.78
N GLU A 53 -6.09 1.62 12.56
CA GLU A 53 -5.11 1.74 13.65
C GLU A 53 -3.68 2.06 13.19
N PHE A 54 -3.39 1.92 11.89
CA PHE A 54 -2.07 2.20 11.31
C PHE A 54 -1.97 3.63 10.75
N ASN A 55 -3.02 4.45 10.89
CA ASN A 55 -2.99 5.84 10.46
C ASN A 55 -1.90 6.63 11.18
N GLY A 56 -1.20 7.51 10.45
CA GLY A 56 -0.15 8.36 11.00
C GLY A 56 1.22 7.68 11.14
N LEU A 57 1.32 6.38 10.86
CA LEU A 57 2.60 5.67 10.82
C LEU A 57 3.32 5.93 9.50
N ASP A 58 4.65 6.07 9.58
CA ASP A 58 5.51 6.03 8.39
C ASP A 58 5.61 4.60 7.83
N HIS A 59 6.21 4.48 6.64
CA HIS A 59 6.35 3.21 5.95
C HIS A 59 7.02 2.11 6.80
N GLU A 60 8.06 2.42 7.55
CA GLU A 60 8.83 1.41 8.30
C GLU A 60 8.09 0.98 9.57
N ALA A 61 7.57 1.94 10.34
CA ALA A 61 6.76 1.69 11.52
C ALA A 61 5.50 0.90 11.16
N ALA A 62 4.84 1.25 10.05
CA ALA A 62 3.66 0.56 9.58
C ALA A 62 3.94 -0.86 9.10
N PHE A 63 5.02 -1.07 8.35
CA PHE A 63 5.42 -2.41 7.92
C PHE A 63 5.59 -3.33 9.13
N ASN A 64 6.29 -2.86 10.17
CA ASN A 64 6.50 -3.62 11.39
C ASN A 64 5.19 -3.87 12.14
N ALA A 65 4.38 -2.85 12.37
CA ALA A 65 3.12 -2.96 13.07
C ALA A 65 2.13 -3.91 12.39
N ILE A 66 2.00 -3.82 11.06
CA ILE A 66 1.15 -4.72 10.26
C ILE A 66 1.67 -6.15 10.32
N ALA A 67 2.99 -6.34 10.15
CA ALA A 67 3.57 -7.68 10.21
C ALA A 67 3.40 -8.34 11.57
N ASP A 68 3.58 -7.59 12.67
CA ASP A 68 3.36 -8.10 14.03
C ASP A 68 1.89 -8.46 14.26
N LYS A 69 0.96 -7.62 13.79
CA LYS A 69 -0.47 -7.89 13.92
C LYS A 69 -0.92 -9.12 13.13
N LEU A 70 -0.49 -9.25 11.87
CA LEU A 70 -0.80 -10.41 11.04
C LEU A 70 -0.22 -11.70 11.63
N THR A 71 0.98 -11.63 12.20
CA THR A 71 1.62 -12.76 12.89
C THR A 71 0.84 -13.14 14.15
N ALA A 72 0.44 -12.16 14.98
CA ALA A 72 -0.35 -12.40 16.19
C ALA A 72 -1.74 -13.00 15.89
N MET A 73 -2.33 -12.64 14.75
CA MET A 73 -3.59 -13.20 14.26
C MET A 73 -3.44 -14.58 13.60
N GLY A 74 -2.21 -15.04 13.32
CA GLY A 74 -1.94 -16.31 12.65
C GLY A 74 -2.35 -16.33 11.17
N VAL A 75 -2.51 -15.17 10.54
CA VAL A 75 -2.95 -15.03 9.13
C VAL A 75 -1.85 -14.54 8.19
N GLY A 76 -0.62 -14.36 8.69
CA GLY A 76 0.53 -13.97 7.89
C GLY A 76 1.86 -14.20 8.62
N GLU A 77 2.96 -14.21 7.85
CA GLU A 77 4.33 -14.33 8.34
C GLU A 77 5.27 -13.41 7.54
N ARG A 78 6.37 -12.97 8.16
CA ARG A 78 7.43 -12.22 7.46
C ARG A 78 8.23 -13.18 6.57
N LYS A 79 8.40 -12.84 5.30
CA LYS A 79 9.11 -13.69 4.33
C LYS A 79 10.04 -12.88 3.44
N VAL A 80 11.30 -13.33 3.32
CA VAL A 80 12.28 -12.78 2.38
C VAL A 80 12.25 -13.64 1.11
N ASN A 81 12.16 -12.99 -0.06
CA ASN A 81 12.16 -13.66 -1.36
C ASN A 81 13.25 -13.07 -2.26
N TYR A 82 13.95 -13.92 -3.02
CA TYR A 82 14.99 -13.51 -3.96
C TYR A 82 14.54 -13.77 -5.39
N ARG A 83 14.88 -12.84 -6.31
CA ARG A 83 14.66 -13.01 -7.76
C ARG A 83 15.95 -13.41 -8.48
N LEU A 84 16.77 -14.27 -7.88
CA LEU A 84 17.97 -14.80 -8.53
C LEU A 84 17.56 -15.90 -9.50
N ARG A 85 18.01 -15.79 -10.75
CA ARG A 85 17.85 -16.79 -11.81
C ARG A 85 19.18 -17.01 -12.47
#